data_AF-A0A1S3ZY86-F1
#
_entry.id   AF-A0A1S3ZY86-F1
#
_cell.length_a   1.000
_cell.length_b   1.000
_cell.length_c   1.000
_cell.angle_alpha   90.00
_cell.angle_beta   90.00
_cell.angle_gamma   90.00
#
_symmetry.space_group_name_H-M   'P 1'
#
loop_
_entity.id
_entity.type
_entity.pdbx_description
1 polymer ?
#
loop_
_entity_poly.entity_id
_entity_poly.type
_entity_poly.pdbx_seq_one_letter_code
_entity_poly.pdbx_strand_id
1 'polypeptide(L)'
;MGRSQGLSKVTQDAWCLTTWQKQKARVKWLKGEDTNTVFFHGVNKDRTKKLNIQKIRDGDGQWVDGTKDVAKATVKFFEQLFSAEDISGDCEVLNVVKKVVTEEDNAVLTASTLQEVKESVFSIYPNSTPGPDGLNERFYQTAWPIIAKDIYEAGMAFFLGATLPKFFTHTCLDMLPKLNLLNAIQILVPISLCNVSSRIIARC
;
A
#
# COMPACT_ATOMS: atom_id res chain seq x y z
N MET A 1 34.03 36.79 0.16
CA MET A 1 33.54 35.59 -0.55
C MET A 1 32.98 34.64 0.50
N GLY A 2 31.67 34.36 0.50
CA GLY A 2 31.07 33.47 1.51
C GLY A 2 29.57 33.65 1.70
N ARG A 3 28.76 33.43 0.65
CA ARG A 3 27.28 33.50 0.74
C ARG A 3 26.54 32.54 -0.21
N SER A 4 27.19 31.57 -0.87
CA SER A 4 26.54 30.75 -1.90
C SER A 4 26.10 29.34 -1.46
N GLN A 5 26.51 28.83 -0.30
CA GLN A 5 26.14 27.46 0.12
C GLN A 5 24.79 27.36 0.88
N GLY A 6 24.23 28.47 1.36
CA GLY A 6 22.95 28.47 2.09
C GLY A 6 21.70 28.43 1.19
N LEU A 7 21.81 28.94 -0.04
CA LEU A 7 20.68 29.06 -0.97
C LEU A 7 20.26 27.71 -1.57
N SER A 8 21.19 26.76 -1.76
CA SER A 8 20.84 25.45 -2.36
C SER A 8 20.05 24.55 -1.43
N LYS A 9 20.27 24.64 -0.12
CA LYS A 9 19.59 23.80 0.87
C LYS A 9 18.15 24.27 1.09
N VAL A 10 17.94 25.59 1.17
CA VAL A 10 16.60 26.17 1.33
C VAL A 10 15.72 25.91 0.12
N THR A 11 16.26 25.99 -1.10
CA THR A 11 15.52 25.65 -2.32
C THR A 11 15.21 24.16 -2.41
N GLN A 12 16.12 23.30 -1.96
CA GLN A 12 15.92 21.85 -1.93
C GLN A 12 14.87 21.43 -0.90
N ASP A 13 14.89 22.01 0.31
CA ASP A 13 13.88 21.76 1.35
C ASP A 13 12.49 22.23 0.91
N ALA A 14 12.40 23.41 0.27
CA ALA A 14 11.16 23.92 -0.30
C ALA A 14 10.61 23.02 -1.41
N TRP A 15 11.49 22.47 -2.25
CA TRP A 15 11.11 21.56 -3.34
C TRP A 15 10.64 20.19 -2.81
N CYS A 16 11.28 19.68 -1.75
CA CYS A 16 10.82 18.48 -1.04
C CYS A 16 9.42 18.69 -0.44
N LEU A 17 9.17 19.83 0.21
CA LEU A 17 7.88 20.15 0.82
C LEU A 17 6.76 20.26 -0.20
N THR A 18 6.97 20.97 -1.32
CA THR A 18 5.97 21.13 -2.38
C THR A 18 5.64 19.79 -3.04
N THR A 19 6.67 18.98 -3.33
CA THR A 19 6.51 17.64 -3.91
C THR A 19 5.73 16.72 -2.98
N TRP A 20 6.02 16.75 -1.68
CA TRP A 20 5.28 15.97 -0.68
C TRP A 20 3.81 16.39 -0.57
N GLN A 21 3.53 17.70 -0.53
CA GLN A 21 2.14 18.20 -0.47
C GLN A 21 1.34 17.84 -1.73
N LYS A 22 1.96 17.92 -2.91
CA LYS A 22 1.37 17.50 -4.19
C LYS A 22 1.06 16.00 -4.21
N GLN A 23 1.99 15.16 -3.77
CA GLN A 23 1.77 13.72 -3.63
C GLN A 23 0.62 13.44 -2.66
N LYS A 24 0.61 14.09 -1.49
CA LYS A 24 -0.45 13.94 -0.49
C LYS A 24 -1.83 14.33 -1.04
N ALA A 25 -1.90 15.39 -1.83
CA ALA A 25 -3.14 15.87 -2.45
C ALA A 25 -3.69 14.91 -3.54
N ARG A 26 -2.89 13.95 -4.03
CA ARG A 26 -3.25 12.99 -5.10
C ARG A 26 -3.74 13.66 -6.40
N VAL A 27 -3.26 14.87 -6.69
CA VAL A 27 -3.66 15.63 -7.88
C VAL A 27 -2.82 15.20 -9.09
N LYS A 28 -3.42 14.40 -9.99
CA LYS A 28 -2.73 13.80 -11.15
C LYS A 28 -2.71 14.67 -12.42
N TRP A 29 -3.62 15.64 -12.53
CA TRP A 29 -3.81 16.43 -13.75
C TRP A 29 -2.86 17.63 -13.89
N LEU A 30 -2.28 18.09 -12.78
CA LEU A 30 -1.26 19.16 -12.76
C LEU A 30 0.11 18.61 -13.22
N LYS A 31 0.35 18.65 -14.52
CA LYS A 31 1.65 18.36 -15.14
C LYS A 31 2.50 19.64 -15.15
N GLY A 32 3.66 19.62 -14.49
CA GLY A 32 4.60 20.76 -14.43
C GLY A 32 5.14 21.07 -13.03
N GLU A 33 6.02 22.07 -12.97
CA GLU A 33 6.69 22.61 -11.76
C GLU A 33 5.79 23.53 -10.91
N ASP A 34 4.48 23.28 -10.90
CA ASP A 34 3.57 24.07 -10.05
C ASP A 34 3.84 23.75 -8.58
N THR A 35 4.29 24.78 -7.85
CA THR A 35 4.69 24.74 -6.44
C THR A 35 3.64 25.39 -5.53
N ASN A 36 2.40 25.56 -6.00
CA ASN A 36 1.32 26.18 -5.23
C ASN A 36 0.88 25.30 -4.02
N THR A 37 1.62 25.45 -2.93
CA THR A 37 1.37 24.80 -1.63
C THR A 37 0.01 25.17 -1.05
N VAL A 38 -0.48 26.39 -1.28
CA VAL A 38 -1.79 26.84 -0.78
C VAL A 38 -2.92 26.01 -1.41
N PHE A 39 -2.84 25.78 -2.72
CA PHE A 39 -3.79 24.92 -3.43
C PHE A 39 -3.76 23.48 -2.90
N PHE A 40 -2.57 22.86 -2.81
CA PHE A 40 -2.46 21.48 -2.31
C PHE A 40 -2.92 21.34 -0.86
N HIS A 41 -2.66 22.35 -0.03
CA HIS A 41 -3.15 22.40 1.36
C HIS A 41 -4.66 22.49 1.43
N GLY A 42 -5.29 23.32 0.59
CA GLY A 42 -6.75 23.42 0.46
C GLY A 42 -7.39 22.08 0.09
N VAL A 43 -6.88 21.44 -0.96
CA VAL A 43 -7.34 20.11 -1.41
C VAL A 43 -7.21 19.07 -0.29
N ASN A 44 -6.08 19.05 0.42
CA ASN A 44 -5.86 18.15 1.54
C ASN A 44 -6.85 18.40 2.68
N LYS A 45 -7.11 19.67 3.06
CA LYS A 45 -8.10 20.02 4.09
C LYS A 45 -9.50 19.56 3.72
N ASP A 46 -9.92 19.79 2.49
CA ASP A 46 -11.25 19.39 2.03
C ASP A 46 -11.39 17.87 2.00
N ARG A 47 -10.34 17.15 1.61
CA ARG A 47 -10.32 15.69 1.67
C ARG A 47 -10.37 15.19 3.11
N THR A 48 -9.60 15.78 4.02
CA THR A 48 -9.64 15.43 5.45
C THR A 48 -11.03 15.65 6.04
N LYS A 49 -11.71 16.75 5.70
CA LYS A 49 -13.10 16.99 6.15
C LYS A 49 -14.06 15.93 5.62
N LYS A 50 -13.97 15.56 4.34
CA LYS A 50 -14.84 14.56 3.71
C LYS A 50 -14.61 13.13 4.23
N LEU A 51 -13.37 12.81 4.61
CA LEU A 51 -13.00 11.50 5.14
C LEU A 51 -13.15 11.41 6.67
N ASN A 52 -13.46 12.51 7.36
CA ASN A 52 -13.59 12.50 8.81
C ASN A 52 -14.90 11.86 9.23
N ILE A 53 -14.80 10.66 9.80
CA ILE A 53 -15.94 9.91 10.32
C ILE A 53 -16.08 10.25 11.81
N GLN A 54 -17.09 11.03 12.16
CA GLN A 54 -17.37 11.40 13.55
C GLN A 54 -18.33 10.43 14.24
N LYS A 55 -19.28 9.86 13.49
CA LYS A 55 -20.32 8.97 14.00
C LYS A 55 -20.52 7.78 13.08
N ILE A 56 -20.71 6.60 13.67
CA ILE A 56 -21.08 5.36 12.99
C ILE A 56 -22.12 4.59 13.82
N ARG A 57 -22.87 3.72 13.17
CA ARG A 57 -23.67 2.67 13.79
C ARG A 57 -22.85 1.39 13.83
N ASP A 58 -22.75 0.81 15.02
CA ASP A 58 -22.10 -0.47 15.24
C ASP A 58 -22.96 -1.66 14.75
N GLY A 59 -22.45 -2.88 14.96
CA GLY A 59 -23.15 -4.12 14.57
C GLY A 59 -24.46 -4.36 15.34
N ASP A 60 -24.63 -3.74 16.51
CA ASP A 60 -25.83 -3.83 17.34
C ASP A 60 -26.85 -2.71 17.01
N GLY A 61 -26.55 -1.88 16.01
CA GLY A 61 -27.38 -0.77 15.55
C GLY A 61 -27.29 0.48 16.43
N GLN A 62 -26.39 0.51 17.41
CA GLN A 62 -26.20 1.65 18.32
C GLN A 62 -25.27 2.70 17.71
N TRP A 63 -25.53 3.97 18.03
CA TRP A 63 -24.69 5.07 17.59
C TRP A 63 -23.45 5.20 18.46
N VAL A 64 -22.28 5.11 17.82
CA VAL A 64 -20.98 5.40 18.40
C VAL A 64 -20.49 6.75 17.89
N ASP A 65 -20.14 7.63 18.83
CA ASP A 65 -19.65 8.99 18.57
C ASP A 65 -18.23 9.15 19.10
N GLY A 66 -17.44 9.97 18.42
CA GLY A 66 -16.08 10.31 18.83
C GLY A 66 -15.03 9.42 18.18
N THR A 67 -13.97 10.05 17.66
CA THR A 67 -12.94 9.40 16.83
C THR A 67 -12.31 8.17 17.48
N LYS A 68 -12.11 8.16 18.81
CA LYS A 68 -11.51 7.03 19.52
C LYS A 68 -12.45 5.83 19.60
N ASP A 69 -13.72 6.06 19.89
CA ASP A 69 -14.70 4.98 20.07
C ASP A 69 -15.14 4.43 18.71
N VAL A 70 -15.26 5.29 17.70
CA VAL A 70 -15.44 4.89 16.29
C VAL A 70 -14.29 3.98 15.83
N ALA A 71 -13.04 4.34 16.14
CA ALA A 71 -11.88 3.52 15.79
C ALA A 71 -11.92 2.15 16.48
N LYS A 72 -12.21 2.11 17.79
CA LYS A 72 -12.34 0.84 18.54
C LYS A 72 -13.45 -0.05 17.99
N ALA A 73 -14.63 0.52 17.72
CA ALA A 73 -15.75 -0.23 17.16
C ALA A 73 -15.41 -0.81 15.78
N THR A 74 -14.69 -0.05 14.95
CA THR A 74 -14.23 -0.48 13.63
C THR A 74 -13.20 -1.60 13.73
N VAL A 75 -12.20 -1.46 14.60
CA VAL A 75 -11.19 -2.51 14.85
C VAL A 75 -11.87 -3.80 15.31
N LYS A 76 -12.75 -3.73 16.32
CA LYS A 76 -13.49 -4.90 16.82
C LYS A 76 -14.30 -5.59 15.72
N PHE A 77 -15.01 -4.81 14.89
CA PHE A 77 -15.79 -5.35 13.79
C PHE A 77 -14.93 -6.10 12.76
N PHE A 78 -13.82 -5.51 12.31
CA PHE A 78 -12.95 -6.15 11.32
C PHE A 78 -12.08 -7.26 11.91
N GLU A 79 -11.70 -7.19 13.18
CA GLU A 79 -11.07 -8.31 13.89
C GLU A 79 -12.00 -9.52 13.90
N GLN A 80 -13.28 -9.34 14.22
CA GLN A 80 -14.28 -10.41 14.15
C GLN A 80 -14.48 -10.91 12.72
N LEU A 81 -14.50 -10.02 11.73
CA LEU A 81 -14.68 -10.38 10.32
C LEU A 81 -13.49 -11.17 9.74
N PHE A 82 -12.26 -10.84 10.15
CA PHE A 82 -11.02 -11.46 9.65
C PHE A 82 -10.50 -12.59 10.56
N SER A 83 -11.10 -12.79 11.73
CA SER A 83 -10.83 -13.98 12.54
C SER A 83 -11.49 -15.17 11.84
N ALA A 84 -10.69 -16.17 11.50
CA ALA A 84 -11.22 -17.42 10.99
C ALA A 84 -12.13 -18.06 12.05
N GLU A 85 -13.33 -18.50 11.65
CA GLU A 85 -13.95 -19.61 12.38
C GLU A 85 -12.99 -20.79 12.25
N ASP A 86 -12.68 -21.44 13.36
CA ASP A 86 -11.72 -22.54 13.42
C ASP A 86 -12.32 -23.73 12.66
N ILE A 87 -12.16 -23.75 11.33
CA ILE A 87 -12.55 -24.90 10.51
C ILE A 87 -11.44 -25.92 10.70
N SER A 88 -11.50 -26.62 11.84
CA SER A 88 -10.75 -27.85 12.09
C SER A 88 -11.31 -28.96 11.19
N GLY A 89 -11.09 -28.82 9.89
CA GLY A 89 -11.50 -29.78 8.89
C GLY A 89 -10.29 -30.05 8.02
N ASP A 90 -9.83 -31.31 8.03
CA ASP A 90 -8.92 -31.79 7.01
C ASP A 90 -9.46 -31.37 5.65
N CYS A 91 -8.59 -30.82 4.81
CA CYS A 91 -8.98 -30.19 3.55
C CYS A 91 -9.29 -31.27 2.50
N GLU A 92 -10.18 -32.23 2.80
CA GLU A 92 -10.60 -33.31 1.90
C GLU A 92 -11.15 -32.77 0.59
N VAL A 93 -11.68 -31.53 0.58
CA VAL A 93 -12.03 -30.78 -0.64
C VAL A 93 -10.85 -30.66 -1.61
N LEU A 94 -9.63 -30.47 -1.12
CA LEU A 94 -8.43 -30.38 -1.98
C LEU A 94 -8.11 -31.72 -2.63
N ASN A 95 -8.52 -32.86 -2.06
CA ASN A 95 -8.33 -34.18 -2.67
C ASN A 95 -9.19 -34.36 -3.94
N VAL A 96 -10.27 -33.59 -4.09
CA VAL A 96 -11.12 -33.58 -5.29
C VAL A 96 -10.61 -32.60 -6.35
N VAL A 97 -9.73 -31.66 -5.96
CA VAL A 97 -9.12 -30.72 -6.89
C VAL A 97 -8.03 -31.44 -7.69
N LYS A 98 -8.31 -31.68 -8.97
CA LYS A 98 -7.32 -32.26 -9.88
C LYS A 98 -6.11 -31.32 -9.97
N LYS A 99 -4.90 -31.85 -9.69
CA LYS A 99 -3.64 -31.14 -9.96
C LYS A 99 -3.49 -30.96 -11.47
N VAL A 100 -3.55 -29.72 -11.93
CA VAL A 100 -3.41 -29.35 -13.36
C VAL A 100 -1.99 -28.87 -13.68
N VAL A 101 -1.31 -28.24 -12.71
CA VAL A 101 0.05 -27.71 -12.85
C VAL A 101 1.06 -28.85 -12.73
N THR A 102 1.81 -29.13 -13.79
CA THR A 102 2.89 -30.13 -13.76
C THR A 102 4.15 -29.59 -13.09
N GLU A 103 5.14 -30.46 -12.85
CA GLU A 103 6.45 -30.00 -12.38
C GLU A 103 7.17 -29.14 -13.42
N GLU A 104 6.98 -29.43 -14.72
CA GLU A 104 7.53 -28.58 -15.78
C GLU A 104 6.87 -27.20 -15.78
N ASP A 105 5.54 -27.12 -15.62
CA ASP A 105 4.83 -25.85 -15.50
C ASP A 105 5.34 -25.05 -14.30
N ASN A 106 5.52 -25.71 -13.15
CA ASN A 106 6.02 -25.05 -11.96
C ASN A 106 7.46 -24.56 -12.12
N ALA A 107 8.31 -25.32 -12.82
CA ALA A 107 9.68 -24.90 -13.13
C ALA A 107 9.70 -23.64 -14.03
N VAL A 108 8.78 -23.54 -14.99
CA VAL A 108 8.65 -22.34 -15.83
C VAL A 108 8.11 -21.15 -15.04
N LEU A 109 7.08 -21.36 -14.22
CA LEU A 109 6.43 -20.29 -13.44
C LEU A 109 7.31 -19.73 -12.32
N THR A 110 8.31 -20.48 -11.85
CA THR A 110 9.24 -20.06 -10.79
C THR A 110 10.55 -19.51 -11.33
N ALA A 111 10.81 -19.62 -12.63
CA ALA A 111 12.04 -19.18 -13.28
C ALA A 111 11.95 -17.72 -13.74
N SER A 112 11.64 -16.78 -12.84
CA SER A 112 11.63 -15.36 -13.23
C SER A 112 13.05 -14.86 -13.50
N THR A 113 13.20 -14.05 -14.53
CA THR A 113 14.45 -13.40 -14.94
C THR A 113 14.60 -12.03 -14.30
N LEU A 114 15.85 -11.54 -14.17
CA LEU A 114 16.10 -10.17 -13.70
C LEU A 114 15.38 -9.12 -14.56
N GLN A 115 15.21 -9.40 -15.86
CA GLN A 115 14.51 -8.53 -16.79
C GLN A 115 13.01 -8.48 -16.48
N GLU A 116 12.36 -9.61 -16.21
CA GLU A 116 10.95 -9.64 -15.79
C GLU A 116 10.74 -8.91 -14.46
N VAL A 117 11.64 -9.11 -13.48
CA VAL A 117 11.58 -8.36 -12.21
C VAL A 117 11.68 -6.86 -12.46
N LYS A 118 12.58 -6.44 -13.36
CA LYS A 118 12.72 -5.03 -13.75
C LYS A 118 11.43 -4.51 -14.40
N GLU A 119 10.86 -5.24 -15.35
CA GLU A 119 9.61 -4.85 -16.01
C GLU A 119 8.47 -4.73 -15.00
N SER A 120 8.39 -5.65 -14.03
CA SER A 120 7.45 -5.58 -12.91
C SER A 120 7.65 -4.35 -12.03
N VAL A 121 8.88 -3.93 -11.74
CA VAL A 121 9.14 -2.68 -10.98
C VAL A 121 8.77 -1.43 -11.76
N PHE A 122 9.08 -1.40 -13.06
CA PHE A 122 8.89 -0.21 -13.91
C PHE A 122 7.48 -0.08 -14.48
N SER A 123 6.68 -1.16 -14.46
CA SER A 123 5.25 -1.12 -14.82
C SER A 123 4.38 -0.44 -13.75
N ILE A 124 4.85 -0.36 -12.50
CA ILE A 124 4.08 0.23 -11.40
C ILE A 124 4.21 1.76 -11.42
N TYR A 125 3.10 2.43 -11.17
CA TYR A 125 3.06 3.90 -11.10
C TYR A 125 3.98 4.42 -9.98
N PRO A 126 4.96 5.30 -10.27
CA PRO A 126 6.03 5.69 -9.35
C PRO A 126 5.56 6.41 -8.08
N ASN A 127 4.43 7.10 -8.13
CA ASN A 127 3.93 7.92 -7.01
C ASN A 127 2.70 7.29 -6.36
N SER A 128 2.68 5.96 -6.20
CA SER A 128 1.64 5.32 -5.41
C SER A 128 1.87 5.56 -3.91
N THR A 129 0.91 5.07 -3.12
CA THR A 129 1.02 5.13 -1.65
C THR A 129 2.01 4.05 -1.19
N PRO A 130 3.01 4.39 -0.36
CA PRO A 130 3.96 3.41 0.18
C PRO A 130 3.26 2.44 1.12
N GLY A 131 3.90 1.29 1.35
CA GLY A 131 3.49 0.38 2.41
C GLY A 131 3.97 0.87 3.79
N PRO A 132 3.84 0.02 4.82
CA PRO A 132 4.33 0.30 6.17
C PRO A 132 5.83 0.62 6.26
N ASP A 133 6.64 0.16 5.30
CA ASP A 133 8.08 0.45 5.20
C ASP A 133 8.40 1.90 4.78
N GLY A 134 7.39 2.65 4.31
CA GLY A 134 7.55 4.01 3.81
C GLY A 134 8.24 4.11 2.44
N LEU A 135 8.57 2.98 1.81
CA LEU A 135 9.21 2.94 0.50
C LEU A 135 8.14 2.86 -0.59
N ASN A 136 8.14 3.82 -1.50
CA ASN A 136 7.24 3.83 -2.66
C ASN A 136 7.96 3.33 -3.92
N GLU A 137 7.23 3.17 -5.02
CA GLU A 137 7.77 2.63 -6.27
C GLU A 137 8.87 3.50 -6.87
N ARG A 138 8.78 4.83 -6.69
CA ARG A 138 9.84 5.75 -7.12
C ARG A 138 11.18 5.44 -6.46
N PHE A 139 11.20 5.01 -5.19
CA PHE A 139 12.43 4.55 -4.55
C PHE A 139 13.02 3.37 -5.32
N TYR A 140 12.23 2.33 -5.60
CA TYR A 140 12.72 1.13 -6.29
C TYR A 140 13.19 1.42 -7.72
N GLN A 141 12.49 2.28 -8.45
CA GLN A 141 12.88 2.70 -9.80
C GLN A 141 14.16 3.53 -9.81
N THR A 142 14.34 4.42 -8.83
CA THR A 142 15.52 5.30 -8.73
C THR A 142 16.74 4.54 -8.22
N ALA A 143 16.56 3.70 -7.21
CA ALA A 143 17.62 2.91 -6.59
C ALA A 143 17.91 1.61 -7.35
N TRP A 144 17.22 1.32 -8.46
CA TRP A 144 17.37 0.08 -9.25
C TRP A 144 18.83 -0.28 -9.54
N PRO A 145 19.73 0.64 -9.96
CA PRO A 145 21.13 0.30 -10.20
C PRO A 145 21.88 -0.26 -8.98
N ILE A 146 21.36 -0.02 -7.78
CA ILE A 146 21.93 -0.45 -6.50
C ILE A 146 21.24 -1.71 -6.00
N ILE A 147 19.90 -1.73 -5.98
CA ILE A 147 19.11 -2.77 -5.31
C ILE A 147 18.64 -3.92 -6.21
N ALA A 148 18.85 -3.83 -7.53
CA ALA A 148 18.29 -4.79 -8.50
C ALA A 148 18.62 -6.25 -8.16
N LYS A 149 19.88 -6.50 -7.77
CA LYS A 149 20.36 -7.84 -7.43
C LYS A 149 19.69 -8.37 -6.15
N ASP A 150 19.61 -7.56 -5.11
CA ASP A 150 19.02 -7.97 -3.82
C ASP A 150 17.53 -8.30 -3.97
N ILE A 151 16.79 -7.50 -4.75
CA ILE A 151 15.36 -7.73 -5.01
C ILE A 151 15.15 -9.01 -5.84
N TYR A 152 16.01 -9.24 -6.83
CA TYR A 152 15.97 -10.46 -7.63
C TYR A 152 16.25 -11.71 -6.78
N GLU A 153 17.32 -11.69 -6.00
CA GLU A 153 17.70 -12.82 -5.13
C GLU A 153 16.62 -13.09 -4.06
N ALA A 154 16.01 -12.05 -3.49
CA ALA A 154 14.91 -12.19 -2.54
C ALA A 154 13.67 -12.84 -3.19
N GLY A 155 13.32 -12.45 -4.42
CA GLY A 155 12.23 -13.06 -5.19
C GLY A 155 12.52 -14.53 -5.52
N MET A 156 13.72 -14.84 -5.99
CA MET A 156 14.13 -16.21 -6.31
C MET A 156 14.15 -17.10 -5.07
N ALA A 157 14.69 -16.60 -3.95
CA ALA A 157 14.66 -17.33 -2.69
C ALA A 157 13.22 -17.67 -2.28
N PHE A 158 12.27 -16.74 -2.44
CA PHE A 158 10.86 -16.99 -2.18
C PHE A 158 10.27 -18.09 -3.07
N PHE A 159 10.50 -18.05 -4.39
CA PHE A 159 10.02 -19.10 -5.30
C PHE A 159 10.65 -20.47 -5.06
N LEU A 160 11.86 -20.51 -4.51
CA LEU A 160 12.54 -21.74 -4.05
C LEU A 160 12.07 -22.21 -2.66
N GLY A 161 11.06 -21.57 -2.07
CA GLY A 161 10.43 -21.99 -0.81
C GLY A 161 10.95 -21.30 0.44
N ALA A 162 11.79 -20.25 0.32
CA ALA A 162 12.18 -19.46 1.48
C ALA A 162 10.98 -18.67 2.03
N THR A 163 10.86 -18.62 3.35
CA THR A 163 9.83 -17.81 4.01
C THR A 163 10.17 -16.32 3.91
N LEU A 164 9.20 -15.50 3.49
CA LEU A 164 9.38 -14.05 3.52
C LEU A 164 9.50 -13.54 4.96
N PRO A 165 10.46 -12.66 5.26
CA PRO A 165 10.55 -12.01 6.56
C PRO A 165 9.24 -11.26 6.88
N LYS A 166 8.84 -11.25 8.16
CA LYS A 166 7.63 -10.54 8.61
C LYS A 166 7.59 -9.07 8.19
N PHE A 167 8.77 -8.46 8.06
CA PHE A 167 8.89 -7.09 7.56
C PHE A 167 8.36 -6.95 6.13
N PHE A 168 8.63 -7.90 5.23
CA PHE A 168 8.16 -7.87 3.83
C PHE A 168 6.65 -8.02 3.72
N THR A 169 6.06 -8.88 4.56
CA THR A 169 4.62 -9.18 4.54
C THR A 169 3.79 -8.22 5.39
N HIS A 170 4.44 -7.29 6.11
CA HIS A 170 3.74 -6.30 6.92
C HIS A 170 2.82 -5.45 6.03
N THR A 171 1.55 -5.38 6.41
CA THR A 171 0.48 -4.75 5.63
C THR A 171 -0.32 -3.86 6.55
N CYS A 172 -0.61 -2.62 6.11
CA CYS A 172 -1.52 -1.73 6.82
C CYS A 172 -2.93 -1.88 6.24
N LEU A 173 -3.93 -1.96 7.11
CA LEU A 173 -5.34 -1.93 6.71
C LEU A 173 -5.85 -0.49 6.80
N ASP A 174 -6.13 0.10 5.65
CA ASP A 174 -6.73 1.42 5.53
C ASP A 174 -8.23 1.31 5.27
N MET A 175 -9.03 1.94 6.12
CA MET A 175 -10.49 1.96 5.98
C MET A 175 -10.93 3.18 5.16
N LEU A 176 -11.49 2.95 3.98
CA LEU A 176 -12.06 4.02 3.15
C LEU A 176 -13.59 4.04 3.20
N PRO A 177 -14.21 5.18 3.52
CA PRO A 177 -15.66 5.30 3.45
C PRO A 177 -16.13 5.31 1.98
N LYS A 178 -17.14 4.49 1.66
CA LYS A 178 -17.90 4.67 0.41
C LYS A 178 -18.69 5.97 0.50
N LEU A 179 -18.36 6.96 -0.34
CA LEU A 179 -19.24 8.12 -0.50
C LEU A 179 -20.61 7.61 -1.01
N ASN A 180 -21.68 8.04 -0.34
CA ASN A 180 -23.11 7.88 -0.70
C ASN A 180 -23.96 6.91 0.15
N LEU A 181 -23.44 6.29 1.21
CA LEU A 181 -24.26 5.46 2.11
C LEU A 181 -24.10 5.87 3.57
N LEU A 182 -25.23 5.95 4.27
CA LEU A 182 -25.38 6.43 5.64
C LEU A 182 -24.64 5.52 6.64
N ASN A 183 -23.75 6.14 7.42
CA ASN A 183 -23.50 5.95 8.86
C ASN A 183 -23.34 4.54 9.45
N ALA A 184 -23.23 3.44 8.70
CA ALA A 184 -22.97 2.10 9.25
C ALA A 184 -21.50 1.70 9.06
N ILE A 185 -20.91 0.92 9.98
CA ILE A 185 -19.53 0.40 9.83
C ILE A 185 -19.34 -0.33 8.48
N GLN A 186 -20.38 -1.00 7.99
CA GLN A 186 -20.39 -1.78 6.75
C GLN A 186 -20.13 -0.95 5.47
N ILE A 187 -20.18 0.39 5.55
CA ILE A 187 -19.84 1.27 4.43
C ILE A 187 -18.33 1.43 4.25
N LEU A 188 -17.54 1.03 5.24
CA LEU A 188 -16.08 1.07 5.19
C LEU A 188 -15.57 -0.09 4.36
N VAL A 189 -14.70 0.23 3.41
CA VAL A 189 -13.99 -0.76 2.60
C VAL A 189 -12.57 -0.87 3.14
N PRO A 190 -12.15 -2.06 3.61
CA PRO A 190 -10.76 -2.28 3.97
C PRO A 190 -9.91 -2.33 2.70
N ILE A 191 -8.81 -1.60 2.69
CA ILE A 191 -7.78 -1.65 1.66
C ILE A 191 -6.47 -2.05 2.32
N SER A 192 -5.87 -3.11 1.80
CA SER A 192 -4.55 -3.57 2.23
C SER A 192 -3.46 -2.78 1.50
N LEU A 193 -2.71 -1.98 2.25
CA LEU A 193 -1.47 -1.36 1.81
C LEU A 193 -0.29 -2.25 2.19
N CYS A 194 0.16 -3.07 1.25
CA CYS A 194 1.35 -3.90 1.39
C CYS A 194 2.60 -3.19 0.85
N ASN A 195 3.77 -3.64 1.29
CA ASN A 195 5.05 -3.11 0.84
C ASN A 195 5.22 -3.26 -0.68
N VAL A 196 5.96 -2.35 -1.30
CA VAL A 196 6.26 -2.44 -2.74
C VAL A 196 6.98 -3.75 -3.05
N SER A 197 7.91 -4.18 -2.19
CA SER A 197 8.66 -5.43 -2.34
C SER A 197 7.76 -6.66 -2.48
N SER A 198 6.74 -6.81 -1.62
CA SER A 198 5.80 -7.94 -1.72
C SER A 198 4.96 -7.86 -3.00
N ARG A 199 4.63 -6.66 -3.47
CA ARG A 199 3.90 -6.46 -4.73
C ARG A 199 4.74 -6.68 -5.98
N ILE A 200 6.06 -6.53 -5.89
CA ILE A 200 6.99 -6.89 -6.97
C ILE A 200 7.00 -8.40 -7.09
N ILE A 201 7.23 -9.11 -5.98
CA ILE A 201 7.26 -10.59 -5.96
C ILE A 201 5.94 -11.17 -6.47
N ALA A 202 4.79 -10.63 -6.07
CA ALA A 202 3.48 -11.10 -6.53
C ALA A 202 3.16 -10.80 -8.02
N ARG A 203 4.01 -10.05 -8.72
CA ARG A 203 3.88 -9.75 -10.15
C ARG A 203 4.91 -10.46 -11.02
N CYS A 204 5.91 -11.08 -10.39
CA CYS A 204 6.88 -11.94 -11.05
C CYS A 204 6.31 -13.34 -11.20
#